data_AF-A8SSY8-F1
#
_entry.id   AF-A8SSY8-F1
#
_cell.length_a   1.000
_cell.length_b   1.000
_cell.length_c   1.000
_cell.angle_alpha   90.00
_cell.angle_beta   90.00
_cell.angle_gamma   90.00
#
_symmetry.space_group_name_H-M   'P 1'
#
loop_
_entity.id
_entity.type
_entity.pdbx_description
1 polymer ?
#
loop_
_entity_poly.entity_id
_entity_poly.type
_entity_poly.pdbx_seq_one_letter_code
_entity_poly.pdbx_strand_id
1 'polypeptide(L)' 'LDADLAHLKSQHDPRTIDPVNFVVFRKALIATVAGTFGVCFDVPAWQGCYNIIAKGITGSDIFD' A
#
# COMPACT_ATOMS: atom_id res chain seq x y z
N LEU A 1 -13.89 1.90 -5.10
CA LEU A 1 -12.56 1.40 -4.67
C LEU A 1 -12.20 0.14 -5.43
N ASP A 2 -13.04 -0.88 -5.40
CA ASP A 2 -12.73 -2.20 -5.98
C ASP A 2 -12.45 -2.19 -7.49
N ALA A 3 -13.20 -1.40 -8.27
CA ALA A 3 -12.99 -1.28 -9.71
C ALA A 3 -11.60 -0.71 -10.06
N ASP A 4 -11.17 0.35 -9.36
CA ASP A 4 -9.88 0.99 -9.60
C ASP A 4 -8.72 0.14 -9.08
N LEU A 5 -8.89 -0.53 -7.94
CA LEU A 5 -7.88 -1.48 -7.43
C LEU A 5 -7.72 -2.67 -8.37
N ALA A 6 -8.81 -3.21 -8.92
CA ALA A 6 -8.75 -4.25 -9.95
C ALA A 6 -8.05 -3.75 -11.23
N HIS A 7 -8.30 -2.50 -11.62
CA HIS A 7 -7.60 -1.88 -12.74
C HIS A 7 -6.09 -1.80 -12.48
N LEU A 8 -5.67 -1.29 -11.31
CA LEU A 8 -4.25 -1.22 -10.94
C LEU A 8 -3.62 -2.61 -10.85
N LYS A 9 -4.31 -3.59 -10.27
CA LYS A 9 -3.86 -4.98 -10.23
C LYS A 9 -3.56 -5.50 -11.64
N SER A 10 -4.48 -5.30 -12.59
CA SER A 10 -4.28 -5.75 -13.98
C SER A 10 -3.03 -5.16 -14.63
N GLN A 11 -2.66 -3.93 -14.25
CA GLN A 11 -1.43 -3.30 -14.73
C GLN A 11 -0.17 -3.89 -14.06
N HIS A 12 -0.24 -4.28 -12.79
CA HIS A 12 0.92 -4.73 -12.00
C HIS A 12 1.18 -6.23 -12.08
N ASP A 13 0.16 -7.07 -12.29
CA ASP A 13 0.27 -8.51 -12.45
C ASP A 13 1.34 -8.95 -13.48
N PRO A 14 1.39 -8.41 -14.72
CA PRO A 14 2.38 -8.85 -15.71
C PRO A 14 3.83 -8.45 -15.37
N ARG A 15 4.05 -7.63 -14.33
CA ARG A 15 5.39 -7.17 -13.92
C ARG A 15 6.05 -8.10 -12.90
N THR A 16 5.32 -9.11 -12.41
CA THR A 16 5.84 -10.12 -11.47
C THR A 16 6.59 -9.52 -10.29
N ILE A 17 6.03 -8.47 -9.69
CA ILE A 17 6.65 -7.74 -8.57
C ILE A 17 6.44 -8.54 -7.29
N ASP A 18 7.51 -8.83 -6.55
CA ASP A 18 7.41 -9.45 -5.23
C ASP A 18 6.59 -8.54 -4.28
N PRO A 19 5.50 -9.05 -3.66
CA PRO A 19 4.67 -8.29 -2.72
C PRO A 19 5.45 -7.62 -1.58
N VAL A 20 6.62 -8.15 -1.18
CA VAL A 20 7.48 -7.53 -0.16
C VAL A 20 7.92 -6.12 -0.57
N ASN A 21 8.02 -5.82 -1.86
CA ASN A 21 8.31 -4.46 -2.34
C ASN A 21 7.21 -3.46 -1.97
N PHE A 22 5.95 -3.89 -1.88
CA PHE A 22 4.85 -3.04 -1.40
C PHE A 22 4.95 -2.83 0.12
N VAL A 23 5.54 -3.75 0.89
CA VAL A 23 5.87 -3.51 2.31
C VAL A 23 6.93 -2.40 2.44
N VAL A 24 7.93 -2.39 1.56
CA VAL A 24 8.94 -1.31 1.50
C VAL A 24 8.30 0.01 1.10
N PHE A 25 7.41 -0.01 0.10
CA PHE A 25 6.66 1.17 -0.33
C PHE A 25 5.83 1.76 0.82
N ARG A 26 5.14 0.94 1.62
CA ARG A 26 4.40 1.38 2.82
C ARG A 26 5.29 2.19 3.75
N LYS A 27 6.48 1.68 4.05
CA LYS A 27 7.45 2.32 4.96
C LYS A 27 7.89 3.67 4.41
N ALA A 28 8.22 3.73 3.11
CA ALA A 28 8.60 4.97 2.45
C ALA A 28 7.47 5.99 2.47
N LEU A 29 6.26 5.59 2.08
CA LEU A 29 5.07 6.46 2.07
C LEU A 29 4.80 7.04 3.46
N ILE A 30 4.74 6.19 4.49
CA ILE A 30 4.48 6.64 5.86
C ILE A 30 5.56 7.59 6.34
N ALA A 31 6.85 7.30 6.10
CA ALA A 31 7.94 8.19 6.48
C ALA A 31 7.82 9.57 5.81
N THR A 32 7.51 9.59 4.51
CA THR A 32 7.35 10.84 3.74
C THR A 32 6.15 11.66 4.20
N VAL A 33 4.99 11.02 4.37
CA VAL A 33 3.76 11.73 4.76
C VAL A 33 3.85 12.19 6.20
N ALA A 34 4.34 11.36 7.13
CA ALA A 34 4.54 11.75 8.51
C ALA A 34 5.54 12.92 8.64
N GLY A 35 6.64 12.88 7.89
CA GLY A 35 7.63 13.96 7.88
C GLY A 35 7.07 15.29 7.35
N THR A 36 6.09 15.23 6.44
CA THR A 36 5.45 16.42 5.85
C THR A 36 4.29 16.94 6.70
N PHE A 37 3.46 16.04 7.22
CA PHE A 37 2.26 16.37 8.00
C PHE A 37 2.60 16.77 9.43
N GLY A 38 3.64 16.16 10.01
CA GLY A 38 4.09 16.43 11.37
C GLY A 38 3.44 15.54 12.43
N VAL A 39 3.52 16.00 13.68
CA VAL A 39 3.33 15.19 14.91
C VAL A 39 1.97 14.51 15.04
N CYS A 40 0.94 15.03 14.38
CA CYS A 40 -0.42 14.47 14.46
C CYS A 40 -0.68 13.35 13.43
N PHE A 41 0.33 12.90 12.70
CA PHE A 41 0.17 11.85 11.70
C PHE A 41 -0.21 10.50 12.35
N ASP A 42 -1.33 9.93 11.92
CA ASP A 42 -1.86 8.67 12.45
C ASP A 42 -1.22 7.46 11.75
N VAL A 43 -0.10 6.98 12.29
CA VAL A 43 0.60 5.81 11.73
C VAL A 43 -0.28 4.56 11.68
N PRO A 44 -1.00 4.16 12.76
CA PRO A 44 -1.88 3.00 12.72
C PRO A 44 -2.96 3.07 11.63
N ALA A 45 -3.66 4.22 11.51
CA ALA A 45 -4.70 4.37 10.50
C ALA A 45 -4.14 4.26 9.08
N TRP A 46 -2.98 4.88 8.82
CA TRP A 46 -2.32 4.79 7.52
C TRP A 46 -1.84 3.38 7.18
N GLN A 47 -1.34 2.63 8.17
CA GLN A 47 -0.97 1.22 7.95
C GLN A 47 -2.19 0.38 7.58
N GLY A 48 -3.30 0.52 8.31
CA GLY A 48 -4.54 -0.20 8.04
C GLY A 48 -5.13 0.12 6.65
N CYS A 49 -5.23 1.41 6.31
CA CYS A 49 -5.74 1.82 5.00
C CYS A 49 -4.80 1.43 3.85
N TYR A 50 -3.49 1.53 4.05
CA TYR A 50 -2.52 1.11 3.03
C TYR A 50 -2.61 -0.38 2.74
N ASN A 51 -2.80 -1.22 3.77
CA ASN A 51 -2.95 -2.66 3.62
C ASN A 51 -4.12 -3.02 2.68
N ILE A 52 -5.24 -2.30 2.73
CA ILE A 52 -6.37 -2.49 1.80
C ILE A 52 -5.93 -2.23 0.34
N ILE A 53 -5.17 -1.15 0.11
CA ILE A 53 -4.67 -0.79 -1.23
C ILE A 53 -3.67 -1.84 -1.73
N ALA A 54 -2.69 -2.19 -0.90
CA ALA A 54 -1.66 -3.16 -1.25
C ALA A 54 -2.25 -4.56 -1.50
N LYS A 55 -3.21 -5.00 -0.69
CA LYS A 55 -3.96 -6.23 -0.92
C LYS A 55 -4.73 -6.19 -2.23
N GLY A 56 -5.40 -5.06 -2.53
CA GLY A 56 -6.13 -4.89 -3.79
C GLY A 56 -5.25 -4.96 -5.04
N ILE A 57 -4.03 -4.39 -4.99
CA ILE A 57 -3.09 -4.39 -6.13
C ILE A 57 -2.36 -5.73 -6.25
N THR A 58 -1.89 -6.29 -5.14
CA THR A 58 -1.02 -7.48 -5.15
C THR A 58 -1.79 -8.80 -5.09
N GLY A 59 -2.97 -8.81 -4.46
CA GLY A 59 -3.70 -10.03 -4.10
C GLY A 59 -3.01 -10.87 -3.01
N SER A 60 -2.03 -10.31 -2.30
CA SER A 60 -1.23 -11.04 -1.31
C SER A 60 -1.80 -10.90 0.11
N ASP A 61 -1.89 -12.02 0.81
CA ASP A 61 -2.37 -12.08 2.21
C ASP A 61 -1.35 -11.58 3.23
N ILE A 62 -0.14 -11.19 2.81
CA ILE A 62 0.83 -10.54 3.72
C ILE A 62 0.37 -9.15 4.20
N PHE A 63 -0.70 -8.63 3.60
CA PHE A 63 -1.33 -7.36 3.94
C PHE A 63 -2.60 -7.52 4.79
N ASP A 64 -2.89 -8.72 5.29
CA ASP A 64 -3.94 -8.93 6.30
C ASP A 64 -3.59 -8.35 7.68
#